data_AF-A0A2G9PVI0-F1
#
_entry.id   AF-A0A2G9PVI0-F1
#
_cell.length_a   1.000
_cell.length_b   1.000
_cell.length_c   1.000
_cell.angle_alpha   90.00
_cell.angle_beta   90.00
_cell.angle_gamma   90.00
#
_symmetry.space_group_name_H-M   'P 1'
#
loop_
_entity.id
_entity.type
_entity.pdbx_description
1 polymer ?
#
loop_
_entity_poly.entity_id
_entity_poly.type
_entity_poly.pdbx_seq_one_letter_code
_entity_poly.pdbx_strand_id
1 'polypeptide(L)' 'MNNKIILWVLVGLVVLGLAVSVFFPNMIYAIKDFGKSSGISGNSENSDEDICSPPEGTSLEDWIEHMGHHPNIYKECLS' A
#
# COMPACT_ATOMS: atom_id res chain seq x y z
N MET A 1 19.53 0.36 28.84
CA MET A 1 19.45 -0.32 27.54
C MET A 1 20.70 0.03 26.75
N ASN A 2 21.43 -0.95 26.21
CA ASN A 2 22.75 -0.71 25.60
C ASN A 2 22.58 -0.03 24.23
N ASN A 3 23.30 1.07 23.98
CA ASN A 3 23.19 1.86 22.75
C ASN A 3 23.46 1.03 21.49
N LYS A 4 24.33 0.02 21.61
CA LYS A 4 24.62 -0.96 20.53
C LYS A 4 23.41 -1.83 20.20
N ILE A 5 22.62 -2.22 21.20
CA ILE A 5 21.43 -3.05 21.00
C ILE A 5 20.37 -2.25 20.25
N ILE A 6 20.18 -0.98 20.62
CA ILE A 6 19.26 -0.06 19.93
C ILE A 6 19.64 0.06 18.44
N LEU A 7 20.94 0.22 18.15
CA LEU A 7 21.42 0.30 16.78
C LEU A 7 21.16 -0.98 15.99
N TRP A 8 21.43 -2.15 16.56
CA TRP A 8 21.16 -3.44 15.91
C TRP A 8 19.66 -3.67 15.67
N VAL A 9 18.81 -3.24 16.59
CA VAL A 9 17.34 -3.30 16.41
C VAL A 9 16.90 -2.41 15.25
N LEU A 10 17.41 -1.18 15.16
CA LEU A 10 17.09 -0.28 14.05
C LEU A 10 17.58 -0.83 12.71
N VAL A 11 18.81 -1.34 12.64
CA VAL A 11 19.35 -1.97 11.43
C VAL A 11 18.50 -3.19 11.03
N GLY A 12 18.12 -4.04 11.98
CA GLY A 12 17.24 -5.17 11.73
C GLY A 12 15.88 -4.76 11.15
N LEU A 13 15.28 -3.69 11.68
CA LEU A 13 14.03 -3.13 11.17
C LEU A 13 14.15 -2.62 9.74
N VAL A 14 15.23 -1.92 9.41
CA VAL A 14 15.50 -1.44 8.05
C VAL A 14 15.67 -2.60 7.07
N VAL A 15 16.48 -3.60 7.44
CA VAL A 15 16.71 -4.78 6.59
C VAL A 15 15.41 -5.56 6.38
N LEU A 16 14.60 -5.71 7.42
CA LEU A 16 13.30 -6.37 7.32
C LEU A 16 12.34 -5.59 6.41
N GLY A 17 12.27 -4.27 6.55
CA GLY A 17 11.45 -3.42 5.70
C GLY A 17 11.84 -3.53 4.21
N LEU A 18 13.15 -3.52 3.92
CA LEU A 18 13.66 -3.71 2.57
C LEU A 18 13.35 -5.11 2.01
N ALA A 19 13.46 -6.16 2.83
CA ALA A 19 13.09 -7.50 2.40
C ALA A 19 11.60 -7.57 2.03
N VAL A 20 10.73 -7.02 2.89
CA VAL A 20 9.28 -6.99 2.62
C VAL A 20 8.97 -6.18 1.36
N SER A 21 9.63 -5.04 1.11
CA SER A 21 9.39 -4.26 -0.11
C SER A 21 9.81 -4.99 -1.38
N VAL A 22 10.82 -5.86 -1.33
CA VAL A 22 11.27 -6.67 -2.48
C VAL A 22 10.29 -7.80 -2.78
N PHE A 23 9.83 -8.52 -1.76
CA PHE A 23 8.93 -9.66 -1.96
C PHE A 23 7.46 -9.27 -2.13
N PHE A 24 7.07 -8.06 -1.68
CA PHE A 24 5.70 -7.56 -1.73
C PHE A 24 5.64 -6.11 -2.24
N PRO A 25 6.00 -5.84 -3.51
CA PRO A 25 6.09 -4.48 -4.05
C PRO A 25 4.76 -3.72 -3.99
N ASN A 26 3.63 -4.44 -4.12
CA ASN A 26 2.29 -3.84 -4.11
C ASN A 26 1.71 -3.65 -2.69
N MET A 27 2.43 -4.01 -1.62
CA MET A 27 1.96 -3.81 -0.24
C MET A 27 1.80 -2.32 0.10
N ILE A 28 2.48 -1.43 -0.62
CA ILE A 28 2.33 0.02 -0.45
C ILE A 28 0.92 0.51 -0.79
N TYR A 29 0.22 -0.15 -1.71
CA TYR A 29 -1.17 0.16 -2.04
C TYR A 29 -2.12 -0.29 -0.93
N ALA A 30 -1.83 -1.39 -0.24
CA ALA A 30 -2.60 -1.79 0.93
C ALA A 30 -2.56 -0.74 2.04
N ILE A 31 -1.41 -0.06 2.23
CA ILE A 31 -1.28 1.07 3.17
C ILE A 31 -2.05 2.30 2.66
N LYS A 32 -1.98 2.60 1.35
CA LYS A 32 -2.74 3.70 0.70
C LYS A 32 -4.25 3.51 0.88
N ASP A 33 -4.74 2.28 0.74
CA ASP A 33 -6.15 1.93 0.85
C ASP A 33 -6.62 1.81 2.31
N PHE A 34 -5.74 1.39 3.24
CA PHE A 34 -6.05 1.39 4.67
C PHE A 34 -6.36 2.79 5.21
N GLY A 35 -5.66 3.81 4.71
CA GLY A 35 -5.94 5.22 5.00
C GLY A 35 -7.34 5.68 4.53
N LYS A 36 -7.85 5.08 3.45
CA LYS A 36 -9.21 5.31 2.94
C LYS A 36 -10.29 4.62 3.77
N SER A 37 -10.02 3.42 4.30
CA SER A 37 -11.00 2.64 5.08
C SER A 37 -11.08 3.02 6.56
N SER A 38 -10.01 3.58 7.17
CA SER A 38 -9.98 3.83 8.62
C SER A 38 -10.33 5.24 9.06
N GLY A 39 -10.57 6.21 8.16
CA GLY A 39 -10.90 7.59 8.56
C GLY A 39 -9.80 8.30 9.38
N ILE A 40 -8.65 7.68 9.56
CA ILE A 40 -7.46 8.29 10.16
C ILE A 40 -6.70 8.93 9.00
N SER A 41 -7.23 10.09 8.59
CA SER A 41 -6.54 11.02 7.71
C SER A 41 -5.21 11.38 8.33
N GLY A 42 -4.15 11.00 7.64
CA GLY A 42 -2.78 11.38 7.92
C GLY A 42 -2.02 11.36 6.61
N ASN A 43 -2.32 12.35 5.76
CA ASN A 43 -1.54 12.71 4.57
C ASN A 43 -1.88 11.98 3.25
N SER A 44 -3.10 12.17 2.75
CA SER A 44 -3.35 12.08 1.30
C SER A 44 -4.29 13.22 0.88
N GLU A 45 -3.76 14.44 0.91
CA GLU A 45 -4.18 15.51 -0.01
C GLU A 45 -3.90 15.00 -1.42
N ASN A 46 -4.87 14.30 -2.01
CA ASN A 46 -5.05 14.08 -3.46
C ASN A 46 -6.28 13.17 -3.61
N SER A 47 -7.44 13.77 -3.39
CA SER A 47 -8.76 13.14 -3.55
C SER A 47 -9.22 13.07 -5.02
N ASP A 48 -8.30 13.19 -5.98
CA ASP A 48 -8.63 13.29 -7.42
C ASP A 48 -7.88 12.26 -8.30
N GLU A 49 -7.18 11.29 -7.71
CA GLU A 49 -6.64 10.15 -8.47
C GLU A 49 -7.79 9.17 -8.77
N ASP A 50 -8.15 9.03 -10.05
CA ASP A 50 -9.13 8.07 -10.55
C ASP A 50 -8.80 6.66 -10.04
N ILE A 51 -9.58 6.20 -9.06
CA ILE A 51 -9.38 4.91 -8.39
C ILE A 51 -9.59 3.72 -9.34
N CYS A 52 -10.21 3.95 -10.50
CA CYS A 52 -10.44 2.92 -11.50
C CYS A 52 -9.22 2.73 -12.42
N SER A 53 -8.30 3.69 -12.43
CA SER A 53 -7.08 3.63 -13.24
C SER A 53 -5.98 2.82 -12.54
N PRO A 54 -5.29 1.92 -13.26
CA PRO A 54 -4.20 1.15 -12.69
C PRO A 54 -3.04 2.08 -12.29
N PRO A 55 -2.41 1.85 -11.12
CA PRO A 55 -1.23 2.62 -10.74
C PRO A 55 -0.04 2.27 -11.63
N GLU A 56 0.94 3.18 -11.71
CA GLU A 56 2.15 2.99 -12.52
C GLU A 56 2.83 1.64 -12.23
N GLY A 57 3.17 0.90 -13.29
CA GLY A 57 3.80 -0.41 -13.18
C GLY A 57 2.85 -1.58 -12.93
N THR A 58 1.54 -1.33 -12.79
CA THR A 58 0.51 -2.38 -12.71
C THR A 58 -0.22 -2.51 -14.04
N SER A 59 -0.45 -3.75 -14.50
CA SER A 59 -1.23 -3.97 -15.71
C SER A 59 -2.72 -3.73 -15.43
N LEU A 60 -3.48 -3.40 -16.48
CA LEU A 60 -4.93 -3.24 -16.35
C LEU A 60 -5.61 -4.54 -15.89
N GLU A 61 -5.15 -5.70 -16.36
CA GLU A 61 -5.69 -7.01 -15.99
C GLU A 61 -5.45 -7.31 -14.51
N ASP A 62 -4.24 -7.08 -14.00
CA ASP A 62 -3.93 -7.25 -12.58
C ASP A 62 -4.74 -6.28 -11.71
N TRP A 63 -5.00 -5.07 -12.22
CA TRP A 63 -5.81 -4.08 -11.51
C TRP A 63 -7.29 -4.46 -11.46
N ILE A 64 -7.84 -5.00 -12.56
CA ILE A 64 -9.20 -5.53 -12.59
C ILE A 64 -9.35 -6.70 -11.61
N GLU A 65 -8.39 -7.62 -11.56
CA GLU A 65 -8.37 -8.71 -10.59
C GLU A 65 -8.34 -8.17 -9.16
N HIS A 66 -7.44 -7.23 -8.87
CA HIS A 66 -7.33 -6.57 -7.57
C HIS A 66 -8.65 -5.89 -7.14
N MET A 67 -9.24 -5.08 -8.02
CA MET A 67 -10.52 -4.41 -7.76
C MET A 67 -11.64 -5.43 -7.47
N GLY A 68 -11.62 -6.59 -8.14
CA GLY A 68 -12.57 -7.69 -7.93
C GLY A 68 -12.54 -8.28 -6.52
N HIS A 69 -11.41 -8.21 -5.82
CA HIS A 69 -11.29 -8.60 -4.41
C HIS A 69 -11.86 -7.55 -3.44
N HIS A 70 -12.07 -6.31 -3.90
CA HIS A 70 -12.50 -5.16 -3.09
C HIS A 70 -13.76 -4.47 -3.67
N PRO A 71 -14.87 -5.21 -3.89
CA PRO A 71 -16.06 -4.68 -4.57
C PRO A 71 -16.77 -3.55 -3.82
N ASN A 72 -16.54 -3.42 -2.52
CA ASN A 72 -17.09 -2.32 -1.71
C ASN A 72 -16.41 -0.97 -1.98
N ILE A 73 -15.17 -1.01 -2.48
CA ILE A 73 -14.34 0.17 -2.77
C ILE A 73 -14.45 0.53 -4.25
N TYR A 74 -14.42 -0.47 -5.14
CA TYR A 74 -14.35 -0.29 -6.59
C TYR A 74 -15.66 -0.59 -7.32
N LYS A 75 -16.80 -0.48 -6.62
CA LYS A 75 -18.13 -0.78 -7.18
C LYS A 75 -18.43 -0.03 -8.47
N GLU A 76 -17.89 1.18 -8.60
CA GLU A 76 -18.10 2.09 -9.73
C GLU A 76 -17.07 1.91 -10.85
N CYS A 77 -16.04 1.08 -10.64
CA CYS A 77 -14.96 0.85 -11.61
C CYS A 77 -15.16 -0.43 -12.44
N LEU A 78 -15.98 -1.36 -11.96
CA LEU A 78 -16.21 -2.67 -12.56
C LEU A 78 -17.63 -2.82 -13.15
N SER A 79 -18.35 -1.71 -13.33
CA SER A 79 -19.71 -1.65 -13.87
C SER A 79 -19.75 -1.39 -15.36
#